data_AF-A0A2D5W1E6-F1
#
_entry.id   AF-A0A2D5W1E6-F1
#
_cell.length_a   1.000
_cell.length_b   1.000
_cell.length_c   1.000
_cell.angle_alpha   90.00
_cell.angle_beta   90.00
_cell.angle_gamma   90.00
#
_symmetry.space_group_name_H-M   'P 1'
#
loop_
_entity.id
_entity.type
_entity.pdbx_description
1 polymer ?
#
loop_
_entity_poly.entity_id
_entity_poly.type
_entity_poly.pdbx_seq_one_letter_code
_entity_poly.pdbx_strand_id
1 'polypeptide(L)'
;MLRRQQQVQIQMQRLVDTCLFTLSFWLAYQLRTSDWLLGDFGLGFLGLFGGTKEIEPFADFYPFLILTVPLSLVLLESQGFYRRPVLVSRMVTAWQLVKACALTTMGLILVAFLLKTSLARAVFILFGLTSFLSVFLKEELLRRYLLYAMGEAGYRRRIIVVGTSEDVEQAKKECGLDHADDLEVVAEVDINQEAVASFVDILHRHSANGVLLATKHSFFGSIEKVIQACETEGIEVWMLANFFNTQISRTTLDELYGKPVVVFRSTPDFNWQIYGKQAIDLMGALLAILLFSPILIGCTIAIRLSSEGPVFFRQKRSGLNGKPFTMYKFRTMVTDAEQRKDELMAYNEMAGPVFKVTDDPRITGVGKFLRRRSFDELPQLFNVLKGEMSLVGPRPLPVDETMQFDELAHRRRLSVKPGLTCLWQISGRNQVTDFKEWVRLDLEYIDSWSLWLDVKILIKTVPVVIGGEGAK
;
A
#
# COMPACT_ATOMS: atom_id res chain seq x y z
N MET A 1 9.69 -14.44 -20.64
CA MET A 1 10.47 -15.60 -20.14
C MET A 1 11.04 -15.37 -18.72
N LEU A 2 11.54 -14.16 -18.42
CA LEU A 2 12.09 -13.78 -17.11
C LEU A 2 11.16 -14.05 -15.91
N ARG A 3 9.86 -13.71 -15.98
CA ARG A 3 8.93 -13.99 -14.87
C ARG A 3 8.82 -15.48 -14.54
N ARG A 4 8.81 -16.36 -15.54
CA ARG A 4 8.70 -17.81 -15.33
C ARG A 4 10.00 -18.40 -14.76
N GLN A 5 11.16 -17.95 -15.25
CA GLN A 5 12.46 -18.34 -14.69
C GLN A 5 12.65 -17.82 -13.27
N GLN A 6 12.28 -16.56 -13.00
CA GLN A 6 12.27 -15.96 -11.67
C GLN A 6 11.32 -16.72 -10.72
N GLN A 7 10.12 -17.09 -11.18
CA GLN A 7 9.19 -17.89 -10.38
C GLN A 7 9.77 -19.25 -10.01
N VAL A 8 10.41 -19.95 -10.95
CA VAL A 8 11.08 -21.24 -10.69
C VAL A 8 12.23 -21.07 -9.69
N GLN A 9 13.06 -20.03 -9.86
CA GLN A 9 14.14 -19.72 -8.92
C GLN A 9 13.61 -19.41 -7.52
N ILE A 10 12.55 -18.61 -7.41
CA ILE A 10 11.89 -18.27 -6.14
C ILE A 10 11.36 -19.55 -5.48
N GLN A 11 10.70 -20.43 -6.22
CA GLN A 11 10.19 -21.69 -5.69
C GLN A 11 11.33 -22.59 -5.20
N MET A 12 12.41 -22.70 -5.97
CA MET A 12 13.58 -23.48 -5.59
C MET A 12 14.26 -22.93 -4.33
N GLN A 13 14.45 -21.61 -4.23
CA GLN A 13 15.00 -20.98 -3.03
C GLN A 13 14.14 -21.20 -1.79
N ARG A 14 12.80 -21.10 -1.92
CA ARG A 14 11.88 -21.40 -0.82
C ARG A 14 11.99 -22.85 -0.35
N LEU A 15 12.10 -23.80 -1.28
CA LEU A 15 12.27 -25.22 -0.94
C LEU A 15 13.57 -25.46 -0.17
N VAL A 16 14.69 -24.89 -0.64
CA VAL A 16 15.97 -25.01 0.05
C VAL A 16 15.91 -24.38 1.45
N ASP A 17 15.35 -23.17 1.56
CA ASP A 17 15.23 -22.48 2.85
C ASP A 17 14.30 -23.23 3.80
N THR A 18 13.22 -23.85 3.31
CA THR A 18 12.34 -24.74 4.10
C THR A 18 13.17 -25.85 4.75
N CYS A 19 13.98 -26.57 3.96
CA CYS A 19 14.86 -27.61 4.47
C CYS A 19 15.87 -27.07 5.49
N LEU A 20 16.46 -25.89 5.22
CA LEU A 20 17.41 -25.26 6.13
C LEU A 20 16.78 -24.83 7.44
N PHE A 21 15.56 -24.27 7.44
CA PHE A 21 14.87 -23.92 8.68
C PHE A 21 14.49 -25.15 9.49
N THR A 22 14.02 -26.22 8.85
CA THR A 22 13.74 -27.48 9.53
C THR A 22 15.01 -28.08 10.14
N LEU A 23 16.11 -28.11 9.37
CA LEU A 23 17.41 -28.57 9.87
C LEU A 23 17.92 -27.68 11.00
N SER A 24 17.79 -26.36 10.88
CA SER A 24 18.23 -25.41 11.91
C SER A 24 17.47 -25.58 13.22
N PHE A 25 16.17 -25.88 13.15
CA PHE A 25 15.36 -26.15 14.33
C PHE A 25 15.78 -27.44 15.02
N TRP A 26 16.03 -28.50 14.24
CA TRP A 26 16.56 -29.75 14.78
C TRP A 26 17.96 -29.55 15.38
N LEU A 27 18.84 -28.81 14.72
CA LEU A 27 20.15 -28.44 15.24
C LEU A 27 20.05 -27.63 16.53
N ALA A 28 19.11 -26.68 16.62
CA ALA A 28 18.90 -25.91 17.84
C ALA A 28 18.47 -26.78 19.03
N TYR A 29 17.62 -27.78 18.80
CA TYR A 29 17.27 -28.78 19.81
C TYR A 29 18.51 -29.58 20.23
N GLN A 30 19.26 -30.12 19.26
CA GLN A 30 20.47 -30.90 19.54
C GLN A 30 21.55 -30.10 20.27
N LEU A 31 21.75 -28.84 19.88
CA LEU A 31 22.70 -27.93 20.54
C LEU A 31 22.28 -27.67 21.99
N ARG A 32 20.98 -27.56 22.26
CA ARG A 32 20.46 -27.42 23.64
C ARG A 32 20.59 -28.69 24.47
N THR A 33 20.55 -29.87 23.87
CA THR A 33 20.74 -31.16 24.58
C THR A 33 22.20 -31.59 24.68
N SER A 34 23.09 -31.02 23.86
CA SER A 34 24.51 -31.37 23.82
C SER A 34 25.29 -30.85 25.02
N ASP A 35 26.23 -31.68 25.51
CA ASP A 35 27.14 -31.34 26.62
C ASP A 35 28.14 -30.23 26.28
N TRP A 36 28.39 -30.00 24.98
CA TRP A 36 29.40 -29.06 24.51
C TRP A 36 29.06 -27.58 24.76
N LEU A 37 27.76 -27.23 24.78
CA LEU A 37 27.29 -25.85 24.94
C LEU A 37 27.00 -25.46 26.41
N LEU A 38 26.69 -26.46 27.24
CA LEU A 38 26.29 -26.30 28.65
C LEU A 38 27.34 -26.79 29.68
N GLY A 39 28.44 -27.40 29.24
CA GLY A 39 29.54 -27.79 30.13
C GLY A 39 30.33 -26.62 30.73
N ASP A 40 31.22 -26.91 31.69
CA ASP A 40 31.97 -25.93 32.51
C ASP A 40 32.84 -24.92 31.71
N PHE A 41 33.05 -25.15 30.41
CA PHE A 41 33.81 -24.26 29.51
C PHE A 41 32.94 -23.55 28.44
N GLY A 42 31.60 -23.74 28.45
CA GLY A 42 30.67 -23.18 27.46
C GLY A 42 29.84 -21.98 27.96
N LEU A 43 28.79 -21.61 27.19
CA LEU A 43 27.81 -20.56 27.56
C LEU A 43 27.02 -20.86 28.84
N GLY A 44 27.18 -22.07 29.41
CA GLY A 44 26.71 -22.44 30.75
C GLY A 44 27.30 -21.57 31.87
N PHE A 45 28.52 -21.05 31.71
CA PHE A 45 29.16 -20.16 32.70
C PHE A 45 28.42 -18.82 32.88
N LEU A 46 27.69 -18.35 31.86
CA LEU A 46 26.96 -17.08 31.90
C LEU A 46 25.54 -17.20 32.49
N GLY A 47 25.05 -18.41 32.80
CA GLY A 47 23.69 -18.63 33.29
C GLY A 47 22.57 -18.21 32.31
N LEU A 48 22.92 -17.82 31.07
CA LEU A 48 22.03 -17.21 30.07
C LEU A 48 20.91 -18.14 29.57
N PHE A 49 21.08 -19.45 29.72
CA PHE A 49 20.15 -20.47 29.21
C PHE A 49 19.61 -21.41 30.31
N GLY A 50 19.56 -20.92 31.56
CA GLY A 50 19.21 -21.66 32.77
C GLY A 50 18.17 -22.77 32.59
N GLY A 51 18.48 -23.95 33.13
CA GLY A 51 17.62 -25.13 33.12
C GLY A 51 18.41 -26.42 33.28
N THR A 52 17.72 -27.49 33.68
CA THR A 52 18.27 -28.85 33.70
C THR A 52 18.68 -29.30 32.30
N LYS A 53 19.61 -30.26 32.25
CA LYS A 53 20.06 -30.89 30.99
C LYS A 53 18.92 -31.63 30.30
N GLU A 54 18.01 -32.19 31.08
CA GLU A 54 16.79 -32.82 30.60
C GLU A 54 15.78 -31.77 30.17
N ILE A 55 15.44 -31.79 28.88
CA ILE A 55 14.35 -31.02 28.26
C ILE A 55 13.32 -31.99 27.69
N GLU A 56 12.16 -31.46 27.32
CA GLU A 56 11.08 -32.25 26.74
C GLU A 56 11.51 -32.99 25.45
N PRO A 57 10.90 -34.15 25.15
CA PRO A 57 11.14 -34.87 23.90
C PRO A 57 10.91 -33.97 22.68
N PHE A 58 11.67 -34.21 21.60
CA PHE A 58 11.54 -33.44 20.36
C PHE A 58 10.10 -33.45 19.80
N ALA A 59 9.32 -34.49 20.11
CA ALA A 59 7.93 -34.61 19.69
C ALA A 59 7.04 -33.43 20.15
N ASP A 60 7.31 -32.88 21.33
CA ASP A 60 6.54 -31.76 21.88
C ASP A 60 6.83 -30.44 21.14
N PHE A 61 7.92 -30.40 20.36
CA PHE A 61 8.26 -29.27 19.51
C PHE A 61 7.68 -29.34 18.09
N TYR A 62 7.03 -30.45 17.69
CA TYR A 62 6.45 -30.57 16.34
C TYR A 62 5.43 -29.48 15.98
N PRO A 63 4.48 -29.08 16.87
CA PRO A 63 3.55 -28.00 16.56
C PRO A 63 4.28 -26.67 16.30
N PHE A 64 5.37 -26.44 17.02
CA PHE A 64 6.20 -25.25 16.84
C PHE A 64 6.97 -25.33 15.53
N LEU A 65 7.52 -26.48 15.15
CA LEU A 65 8.20 -26.69 13.87
C LEU A 65 7.26 -26.45 12.68
N ILE A 66 6.03 -26.96 12.75
CA ILE A 66 5.00 -26.74 11.71
C ILE A 66 4.66 -25.25 11.59
N LEU A 67 4.73 -24.50 12.69
CA LEU A 67 4.50 -23.06 12.70
C LEU A 67 5.73 -22.23 12.27
N THR A 68 6.95 -22.64 12.66
CA THR A 68 8.18 -21.86 12.46
C THR A 68 8.50 -21.67 10.99
N VAL A 69 8.42 -22.75 10.21
CA VAL A 69 8.83 -22.81 8.81
C VAL A 69 7.96 -21.91 7.91
N PRO A 70 6.62 -22.01 7.90
CA PRO A 70 5.81 -21.09 7.10
C PRO A 70 5.95 -19.64 7.57
N LEU A 71 6.05 -19.40 8.89
CA LEU A 71 6.20 -18.06 9.44
C LEU A 71 7.51 -17.41 9.00
N SER A 72 8.63 -18.14 9.03
CA SER A 72 9.93 -17.62 8.59
C SER A 72 9.96 -17.30 7.10
N LEU A 73 9.37 -18.16 6.27
CA LEU A 73 9.26 -17.93 4.82
C LEU A 73 8.40 -16.70 4.50
N VAL A 74 7.26 -16.54 5.18
CA VAL A 74 6.37 -15.38 5.00
C VAL A 74 7.07 -14.08 5.43
N LEU A 75 7.83 -14.11 6.53
CA LEU A 75 8.60 -12.95 6.99
C LEU A 75 9.78 -12.60 6.08
N LEU A 76 10.39 -13.57 5.42
CA LEU A 76 11.39 -13.30 4.38
C LEU A 76 10.75 -12.76 3.10
N GLU A 77 9.61 -13.32 2.68
CA GLU A 77 8.87 -12.86 1.52
C GLU A 77 8.35 -11.43 1.69
N SER A 78 7.81 -11.08 2.86
CA SER A 78 7.31 -9.73 3.15
C SER A 78 8.41 -8.67 3.12
N GLN A 79 9.66 -9.06 3.36
CA GLN A 79 10.85 -8.22 3.25
C GLN A 79 11.43 -8.18 1.82
N GLY A 80 10.83 -8.88 0.86
CA GLY A 80 11.29 -8.94 -0.52
C GLY A 80 12.53 -9.82 -0.72
N PHE A 81 12.88 -10.68 0.25
CA PHE A 81 14.10 -11.49 0.22
C PHE A 81 14.20 -12.38 -1.02
N TYR A 82 13.09 -12.95 -1.49
CA TYR A 82 13.06 -13.81 -2.68
C TYR A 82 12.91 -13.04 -4.00
N ARG A 83 12.52 -11.77 -3.96
CA ARG A 83 12.26 -10.97 -5.17
C ARG A 83 13.45 -10.08 -5.55
N ARG A 84 14.52 -10.11 -4.77
CA ARG A 84 15.72 -9.31 -4.97
C ARG A 84 16.65 -9.93 -6.03
N PRO A 85 17.52 -9.14 -6.67
CA PRO A 85 18.61 -9.66 -7.49
C PRO A 85 19.48 -10.61 -6.68
N VAL A 86 20.12 -11.60 -7.30
CA VAL A 86 20.86 -12.63 -6.54
C VAL A 86 22.11 -12.06 -5.85
N LEU A 87 22.61 -10.91 -6.30
CA LEU A 87 23.86 -10.30 -5.83
C LEU A 87 23.63 -8.97 -5.10
N VAL A 88 22.85 -9.02 -4.02
CA VAL A 88 22.69 -7.87 -3.12
C VAL A 88 23.89 -7.73 -2.19
N SER A 89 24.16 -6.50 -1.72
CA SER A 89 25.12 -6.22 -0.64
C SER A 89 24.94 -7.16 0.56
N ARG A 90 26.06 -7.71 1.06
CA ARG A 90 26.12 -8.62 2.20
C ARG A 90 25.41 -8.06 3.44
N MET A 91 25.54 -6.76 3.67
CA MET A 91 24.93 -6.07 4.83
C MET A 91 23.40 -6.07 4.74
N VAL A 92 22.84 -5.83 3.55
CA VAL A 92 21.38 -5.85 3.34
C VAL A 92 20.84 -7.25 3.57
N THR A 93 21.52 -8.27 3.03
CA THR A 93 21.16 -9.69 3.26
C THR A 93 21.22 -10.05 4.74
N ALA A 94 22.30 -9.72 5.44
CA ALA A 94 22.43 -9.98 6.85
C ALA A 94 21.31 -9.30 7.66
N TRP A 95 21.01 -8.04 7.36
CA TRP A 95 19.97 -7.28 8.07
C TRP A 95 18.55 -7.85 7.86
N GLN A 96 18.20 -8.26 6.64
CA GLN A 96 16.92 -8.91 6.35
C GLN A 96 16.79 -10.25 7.10
N LEU A 97 17.86 -11.05 7.13
CA LEU A 97 17.88 -12.32 7.85
C LEU A 97 17.79 -12.12 9.36
N VAL A 98 18.54 -11.18 9.94
CA VAL A 98 18.46 -10.85 11.37
C VAL A 98 17.05 -10.45 11.75
N LYS A 99 16.41 -9.56 10.98
CA LYS A 99 15.02 -9.15 11.23
C LYS A 99 14.04 -10.33 11.16
N ALA A 100 14.14 -11.16 10.11
CA ALA A 100 13.28 -12.33 9.96
C ALA A 100 13.44 -13.29 11.15
N CYS A 101 14.68 -13.71 11.44
CA CYS A 101 14.99 -14.65 12.52
C CYS A 101 14.62 -14.10 13.90
N ALA A 102 14.80 -12.79 14.15
CA ALA A 102 14.42 -12.16 15.41
C ALA A 102 12.90 -12.13 15.59
N LEU A 103 12.16 -11.73 14.55
CA LEU A 103 10.69 -11.68 14.59
C LEU A 103 10.07 -13.08 14.71
N THR A 104 10.59 -14.08 14.00
CA THR A 104 10.13 -15.48 14.17
C THR A 104 10.38 -15.98 15.59
N THR A 105 11.57 -15.73 16.13
CA THR A 105 11.94 -16.16 17.49
C THR A 105 11.04 -15.50 18.53
N MET A 106 10.82 -14.19 18.42
CA MET A 106 9.92 -13.45 19.31
C MET A 106 8.48 -13.95 19.21
N GLY A 107 7.98 -14.22 18.00
CA GLY A 107 6.66 -14.79 17.77
C GLY A 107 6.49 -16.16 18.41
N LEU A 108 7.49 -17.03 18.32
CA LEU A 108 7.46 -18.36 18.94
C LEU A 108 7.47 -18.29 20.46
N ILE A 109 8.31 -17.42 21.04
CA ILE A 109 8.31 -17.19 22.49
C ILE A 109 6.95 -16.68 22.95
N LEU A 110 6.32 -15.77 22.19
CA LEU A 110 4.99 -15.25 22.50
C LEU A 110 3.92 -16.35 22.43
N VAL A 111 3.92 -17.19 21.39
CA VAL A 111 2.97 -18.31 21.26
C VAL A 111 3.17 -19.33 22.38
N ALA A 112 4.42 -19.70 22.68
CA ALA A 112 4.73 -20.58 23.81
C ALA A 112 4.26 -20.00 25.14
N PHE A 113 4.41 -18.68 25.33
CA PHE A 113 3.93 -17.97 26.52
C PHE A 113 2.39 -17.98 26.63
N LEU A 114 1.68 -17.69 25.53
CA LEU A 114 0.21 -17.68 25.49
C LEU A 114 -0.39 -19.07 25.71
N LEU A 115 0.25 -20.12 25.17
CA LEU A 115 -0.14 -21.51 25.36
C LEU A 115 0.31 -22.08 26.72
N LYS A 116 1.02 -21.29 27.55
CA LYS A 116 1.55 -21.68 28.87
C LYS A 116 2.35 -22.99 28.82
N THR A 117 3.10 -23.23 27.75
CA THR A 117 3.91 -24.44 27.60
C THR A 117 5.14 -24.41 28.50
N SER A 118 5.56 -25.56 29.04
CA SER A 118 6.80 -25.70 29.84
C SER A 118 8.09 -25.71 29.02
N LEU A 119 7.99 -25.73 27.69
CA LEU A 119 9.10 -25.94 26.77
C LEU A 119 10.28 -24.99 27.00
N ALA A 120 11.49 -25.56 26.85
CA ALA A 120 12.75 -24.83 26.95
C ALA A 120 12.84 -23.68 25.92
N ARG A 121 12.66 -22.44 26.37
CA ARG A 121 12.72 -21.22 25.53
C ARG A 121 14.06 -21.02 24.83
N ALA A 122 15.13 -21.59 25.39
CA ALA A 122 16.47 -21.60 24.82
C ALA A 122 16.50 -22.22 23.41
N VAL A 123 15.66 -23.23 23.13
CA VAL A 123 15.57 -23.87 21.80
C VAL A 123 15.13 -22.85 20.74
N PHE A 124 14.18 -21.97 21.06
CA PHE A 124 13.73 -20.93 20.11
C PHE A 124 14.81 -19.88 19.85
N ILE A 125 15.58 -19.50 20.86
CA ILE A 125 16.69 -18.54 20.71
C ILE A 125 17.80 -19.14 19.85
N LEU A 126 18.19 -20.39 20.13
CA LEU A 126 19.18 -21.11 19.34
C LEU A 126 18.70 -21.36 17.90
N PHE A 127 17.41 -21.57 17.69
CA PHE A 127 16.82 -21.65 16.36
C PHE A 127 17.03 -20.36 15.56
N GLY A 128 16.82 -19.18 16.17
CA GLY A 128 17.08 -17.90 15.50
C GLY A 128 18.53 -17.75 15.04
N LEU A 129 19.49 -18.13 15.90
CA LEU A 129 20.92 -18.07 15.60
C LEU A 129 21.36 -19.07 14.53
N THR A 130 20.98 -20.34 14.69
CA THR A 130 21.33 -21.42 13.75
C THR A 130 20.69 -21.20 12.37
N SER A 131 19.47 -20.70 12.33
CA SER A 131 18.79 -20.37 11.07
C SER A 131 19.46 -19.20 10.35
N PHE A 132 19.85 -18.15 11.09
CA PHE A 132 20.62 -17.05 10.52
C PHE A 132 21.90 -17.55 9.88
N LEU A 133 22.70 -18.34 10.61
CA LEU A 133 23.97 -18.87 10.12
C LEU A 133 23.78 -19.76 8.88
N SER A 134 22.81 -20.67 8.91
CA SER A 134 22.58 -21.63 7.82
C SER A 134 22.14 -20.94 6.53
N VAL A 135 21.15 -20.04 6.61
CA VAL A 135 20.65 -19.33 5.43
C VAL A 135 21.69 -18.32 4.93
N PHE A 136 22.41 -17.63 5.82
CA PHE A 136 23.48 -16.72 5.43
C PHE A 136 24.63 -17.44 4.73
N LEU A 137 25.03 -18.61 5.23
CA LEU A 137 26.05 -19.44 4.59
C LEU A 137 25.62 -19.89 3.19
N LYS A 138 24.36 -20.34 3.05
CA LYS A 138 23.78 -20.69 1.74
C LYS A 138 23.85 -19.51 0.77
N GLU A 139 23.47 -18.31 1.20
CA GLU A 139 23.54 -17.10 0.36
C GLU A 139 24.99 -16.74 -0.04
N GLU A 140 25.96 -16.86 0.87
CA GLU A 140 27.36 -16.57 0.56
C GLU A 140 27.97 -17.64 -0.38
N LEU A 141 27.59 -18.90 -0.24
CA LEU A 141 27.99 -19.98 -1.16
C LEU A 141 27.38 -19.77 -2.55
N LEU A 142 26.09 -19.45 -2.63
CA LEU A 142 25.42 -19.14 -3.90
C LEU A 142 26.08 -17.94 -4.58
N ARG A 143 26.37 -16.88 -3.83
CA ARG A 143 27.11 -15.70 -4.31
C ARG A 143 28.47 -16.07 -4.89
N ARG A 144 29.27 -16.85 -4.16
CA ARG A 144 30.60 -17.29 -4.64
C ARG A 144 30.50 -18.18 -5.87
N TYR A 145 29.55 -19.11 -5.89
CA TYR A 145 29.32 -19.99 -7.04
C TYR A 145 28.93 -19.20 -8.28
N LEU A 146 28.05 -18.21 -8.16
CA LEU A 146 27.66 -17.35 -9.29
C LEU A 146 28.82 -16.50 -9.78
N LEU A 147 29.58 -15.88 -8.88
CA LEU A 147 30.78 -15.12 -9.24
C LEU A 147 31.84 -16.00 -9.93
N TYR A 148 31.98 -17.25 -9.50
CA TYR A 148 32.89 -18.23 -10.12
C TYR A 148 32.39 -18.71 -11.48
N ALA A 149 31.11 -19.09 -11.58
CA ALA A 149 30.51 -19.62 -12.80
C ALA A 149 30.36 -18.57 -13.91
N MET A 150 30.23 -17.29 -13.55
CA MET A 150 29.99 -16.22 -14.52
C MET A 150 31.28 -15.61 -15.11
N GLY A 151 32.46 -15.84 -14.50
CA GLY A 151 33.73 -15.21 -14.93
C GLY A 151 33.68 -13.67 -14.93
N GLU A 152 34.82 -13.00 -15.16
CA GLU A 152 34.85 -11.51 -15.23
C GLU A 152 33.99 -10.93 -16.38
N ALA A 153 33.75 -11.72 -17.44
CA ALA A 153 33.10 -11.24 -18.67
C ALA A 153 31.60 -11.57 -18.80
N GLY A 154 31.07 -12.53 -18.04
CA GLY A 154 29.66 -12.95 -18.14
C GLY A 154 28.70 -12.27 -17.16
N TYR A 155 29.24 -11.41 -16.28
CA TYR A 155 28.49 -10.86 -15.15
C TYR A 155 27.62 -9.65 -15.52
N ARG A 156 28.08 -8.82 -16.45
CA ARG A 156 27.39 -7.59 -16.82
C ARG A 156 26.67 -7.75 -18.15
N ARG A 157 25.36 -7.53 -18.15
CA ARG A 157 24.58 -7.40 -19.38
C ARG A 157 25.01 -6.12 -20.08
N ARG A 158 25.48 -6.24 -21.31
CA ARG A 158 25.98 -5.14 -22.12
C ARG A 158 24.80 -4.56 -22.87
N ILE A 159 24.32 -3.40 -22.41
CA ILE A 159 23.11 -2.78 -22.90
C ILE A 159 23.40 -1.53 -23.71
N ILE A 160 22.65 -1.33 -24.79
CA ILE A 160 22.61 -0.06 -25.52
C ILE A 160 21.37 0.70 -25.07
N VAL A 161 21.54 1.95 -24.64
CA VAL A 161 20.41 2.81 -24.31
C VAL A 161 20.08 3.67 -25.52
N VAL A 162 18.82 3.67 -25.89
CA VAL A 162 18.34 4.27 -27.12
C VAL A 162 17.32 5.34 -26.78
N GLY A 163 17.61 6.59 -27.12
CA GLY A 163 16.83 7.76 -26.73
C GLY A 163 17.52 9.07 -27.10
N THR A 164 16.82 10.19 -26.90
CA THR A 164 17.48 11.50 -26.95
C THR A 164 18.45 11.62 -25.76
N SER A 165 19.47 12.47 -25.85
CA SER A 165 20.45 12.63 -24.76
C SER A 165 19.79 12.97 -23.40
N GLU A 166 18.69 13.74 -23.42
CA GLU A 166 17.92 14.06 -22.21
C GLU A 166 17.18 12.83 -21.66
N ASP A 167 16.54 12.05 -22.53
CA ASP A 167 15.81 10.84 -22.12
C ASP A 167 16.75 9.76 -21.57
N VAL A 168 17.94 9.61 -22.17
CA VAL A 168 18.97 8.66 -21.73
C VAL A 168 19.48 9.02 -20.34
N GLU A 169 19.79 10.30 -20.09
CA GLU A 169 20.23 10.77 -18.77
C GLU A 169 19.15 10.59 -17.70
N GLN A 170 17.89 10.83 -18.05
CA GLN A 170 16.78 10.57 -17.14
C GLN A 170 16.61 9.07 -16.86
N ALA A 171 16.70 8.21 -17.89
CA ALA A 171 16.60 6.77 -17.74
C ALA A 171 17.72 6.20 -16.85
N LYS A 172 18.97 6.69 -17.00
CA LYS A 172 20.09 6.31 -16.13
C LYS A 172 19.81 6.63 -14.68
N LYS A 173 19.29 7.84 -14.39
CA LYS A 173 18.93 8.27 -13.03
C LYS A 173 17.78 7.45 -12.44
N GLU A 174 16.71 7.25 -13.21
CA GLU A 174 15.51 6.53 -12.75
C GLU A 174 15.77 5.03 -12.54
N CYS A 175 16.54 4.41 -13.43
CA CYS A 175 16.86 2.98 -13.37
C CYS A 175 18.13 2.69 -12.56
N GLY A 176 18.87 3.72 -12.14
CA GLY A 176 20.14 3.57 -11.41
C GLY A 176 21.21 2.86 -12.22
N LEU A 177 21.22 3.02 -13.55
CA LEU A 177 22.10 2.26 -14.46
C LEU A 177 23.59 2.46 -14.16
N ASP A 178 23.98 3.63 -13.64
CA ASP A 178 25.38 3.93 -13.28
C ASP A 178 25.86 3.14 -12.05
N HIS A 179 24.93 2.65 -11.24
CA HIS A 179 25.20 1.93 -9.98
C HIS A 179 24.76 0.45 -10.05
N ALA A 180 24.30 0.01 -11.22
CA ALA A 180 23.85 -1.37 -11.43
C ALA A 180 25.08 -2.27 -11.59
N ASP A 181 25.32 -3.16 -10.62
CA ASP A 181 26.45 -4.09 -10.67
C ASP A 181 26.31 -5.12 -11.83
N ASP A 182 25.10 -5.35 -12.31
CA ASP A 182 24.70 -6.36 -13.29
C ASP A 182 24.47 -5.83 -14.73
N LEU A 183 24.56 -4.51 -14.95
CA LEU A 183 24.37 -3.86 -16.25
C LEU A 183 25.58 -3.00 -16.60
N GLU A 184 25.96 -3.01 -17.87
CA GLU A 184 27.00 -2.15 -18.43
C GLU A 184 26.42 -1.42 -19.65
N VAL A 185 26.31 -0.10 -19.57
CA VAL A 185 25.92 0.72 -20.71
C VAL A 185 27.11 0.83 -21.66
N VAL A 186 27.02 0.18 -22.82
CA VAL A 186 28.14 0.12 -23.78
C VAL A 186 28.07 1.16 -24.89
N ALA A 187 26.87 1.69 -25.17
CA ALA A 187 26.63 2.75 -26.14
C ALA A 187 25.30 3.46 -25.86
N GLU A 188 25.22 4.71 -26.33
CA GLU A 188 24.01 5.54 -26.32
C GLU A 188 23.70 5.94 -27.75
N VAL A 189 22.45 5.75 -28.18
CA VAL A 189 22.03 5.96 -29.58
C VAL A 189 20.79 6.83 -29.65
N ASP A 190 20.85 7.92 -30.43
CA ASP A 190 19.68 8.73 -30.75
C ASP A 190 19.07 8.28 -32.09
N ILE A 191 17.92 7.58 -32.03
CA ILE A 191 17.22 7.09 -33.23
C ILE A 191 16.74 8.23 -34.14
N ASN A 192 16.60 9.45 -33.63
CA ASN A 192 16.17 10.57 -34.47
C ASN A 192 17.30 11.06 -35.40
N GLN A 193 18.56 10.77 -35.05
CA GLN A 193 19.74 11.22 -35.80
C GLN A 193 20.43 10.08 -36.54
N GLU A 194 20.36 8.85 -36.03
CA GLU A 194 21.01 7.68 -36.63
C GLU A 194 20.05 6.78 -37.42
N ALA A 195 20.51 6.29 -38.57
CA ALA A 195 19.75 5.33 -39.36
C ALA A 195 19.79 3.93 -38.74
N VAL A 196 18.71 3.15 -38.88
CA VAL A 196 18.55 1.78 -38.33
C VAL A 196 19.67 0.83 -38.78
N ALA A 197 20.24 1.01 -39.98
CA ALA A 197 21.37 0.20 -40.45
C ALA A 197 22.62 0.42 -39.58
N SER A 198 22.91 1.67 -39.19
CA SER A 198 24.02 2.01 -38.29
C SER A 198 23.82 1.41 -36.90
N PHE A 199 22.57 1.30 -36.44
CA PHE A 199 22.25 0.72 -35.14
C PHE A 199 22.64 -0.77 -35.05
N VAL A 200 22.42 -1.55 -36.12
CA VAL A 200 22.84 -2.97 -36.16
C VAL A 200 24.35 -3.11 -36.08
N ASP A 201 25.10 -2.24 -36.78
CA ASP A 201 26.56 -2.24 -36.71
C ASP A 201 27.06 -1.93 -35.28
N ILE A 202 26.38 -1.02 -34.56
CA ILE A 202 26.69 -0.70 -33.17
C ILE A 202 26.39 -1.91 -32.26
N LEU A 203 25.26 -2.60 -32.45
CA LEU A 203 24.93 -3.83 -31.71
C LEU A 203 26.04 -4.88 -31.83
N HIS A 204 26.52 -5.12 -33.05
CA HIS A 204 27.60 -6.08 -33.31
C HIS A 204 28.94 -5.62 -32.74
N ARG A 205 29.32 -4.35 -32.97
CA ARG A 205 30.60 -3.78 -32.53
C ARG A 205 30.76 -3.82 -31.01
N HIS A 206 29.69 -3.52 -30.29
CA HIS A 206 29.69 -3.51 -28.84
C HIS A 206 29.30 -4.87 -28.24
N SER A 207 28.97 -5.87 -29.07
CA SER A 207 28.48 -7.19 -28.67
C SER A 207 27.41 -7.06 -27.58
N ALA A 208 26.45 -6.16 -27.82
CA ALA A 208 25.38 -5.87 -26.88
C ALA A 208 24.40 -7.05 -26.84
N ASN A 209 23.94 -7.41 -25.64
CA ASN A 209 22.98 -8.48 -25.43
C ASN A 209 21.64 -7.98 -24.86
N GLY A 210 21.44 -6.66 -24.88
CA GLY A 210 20.16 -6.04 -24.55
C GLY A 210 20.08 -4.59 -25.05
N VAL A 211 18.86 -4.11 -25.26
CA VAL A 211 18.57 -2.74 -25.69
C VAL A 211 17.52 -2.14 -24.79
N LEU A 212 17.77 -0.94 -24.27
CA LEU A 212 16.82 -0.17 -23.46
C LEU A 212 16.32 1.03 -24.27
N LEU A 213 15.05 1.01 -24.66
CA LEU A 213 14.36 2.12 -25.30
C LEU A 213 13.87 3.11 -24.24
N ALA A 214 14.56 4.22 -24.14
CA ALA A 214 14.25 5.38 -23.32
C ALA A 214 13.82 6.53 -24.24
N THR A 215 12.62 6.44 -24.82
CA THR A 215 12.15 7.44 -25.78
C THR A 215 10.86 8.08 -25.28
N LYS A 216 10.91 9.35 -24.86
CA LYS A 216 9.69 10.10 -24.50
C LYS A 216 9.05 10.79 -25.70
N HIS A 217 9.87 11.14 -26.69
CA HIS A 217 9.46 12.01 -27.80
C HIS A 217 9.67 11.40 -29.19
N SER A 218 10.11 10.14 -29.29
CA SER A 218 10.39 9.50 -30.58
C SER A 218 9.12 9.00 -31.27
N PHE A 219 9.11 9.07 -32.60
CA PHE A 219 8.02 8.54 -33.43
C PHE A 219 7.91 7.01 -33.29
N PHE A 220 6.70 6.51 -33.04
CA PHE A 220 6.40 5.06 -32.92
C PHE A 220 6.96 4.23 -34.09
N GLY A 221 6.98 4.78 -35.31
CA GLY A 221 7.52 4.08 -36.48
C GLY A 221 9.04 3.85 -36.44
N SER A 222 9.81 4.66 -35.72
CA SER A 222 11.25 4.44 -35.53
C SER A 222 11.52 3.39 -34.45
N ILE A 223 10.71 3.41 -33.39
CA ILE A 223 10.74 2.40 -32.30
C ILE A 223 10.46 1.01 -32.85
N GLU A 224 9.43 0.86 -33.70
CA GLU A 224 9.06 -0.41 -34.33
C GLU A 224 10.22 -1.00 -35.14
N LYS A 225 10.94 -0.18 -35.92
CA LYS A 225 12.10 -0.62 -36.71
C LYS A 225 13.25 -1.11 -35.83
N VAL A 226 13.51 -0.44 -34.71
CA VAL A 226 14.54 -0.87 -33.75
C VAL A 226 14.15 -2.19 -33.10
N ILE A 227 12.89 -2.34 -32.68
CA ILE A 227 12.38 -3.60 -32.14
C ILE A 227 12.54 -4.72 -33.16
N GLN A 228 12.13 -4.49 -34.41
CA GLN A 228 12.24 -5.49 -35.49
C GLN A 228 13.70 -5.88 -35.77
N ALA A 229 14.63 -4.92 -35.76
CA ALA A 229 16.05 -5.18 -35.93
C ALA A 229 16.58 -6.07 -34.78
N CYS A 230 16.25 -5.73 -33.53
CA CYS A 230 16.64 -6.53 -32.37
C CYS A 230 15.99 -7.92 -32.37
N GLU A 231 14.72 -8.04 -32.76
CA GLU A 231 14.03 -9.34 -32.87
C GLU A 231 14.71 -10.25 -33.91
N THR A 232 15.17 -9.67 -35.02
CA THR A 232 15.91 -10.40 -36.07
C THR A 232 17.26 -10.92 -35.57
N GLU A 233 17.96 -10.11 -34.77
CA GLU A 233 19.25 -10.46 -34.15
C GLU A 233 19.11 -11.32 -32.88
N GLY A 234 17.87 -11.55 -32.39
CA GLY A 234 17.60 -12.30 -31.16
C GLY A 234 18.00 -11.56 -29.87
N ILE A 235 18.08 -10.24 -29.91
CA ILE A 235 18.48 -9.38 -28.78
C ILE A 235 17.24 -8.93 -28.00
N GLU A 236 17.31 -9.00 -26.66
CA GLU A 236 16.20 -8.58 -25.79
C GLU A 236 16.03 -7.05 -25.80
N VAL A 237 14.80 -6.57 -25.98
CA VAL A 237 14.46 -5.15 -25.96
C VAL A 237 13.57 -4.83 -24.76
N TRP A 238 13.99 -3.87 -23.94
CA TRP A 238 13.19 -3.29 -22.86
C TRP A 238 12.75 -1.89 -23.25
N MET A 239 11.48 -1.57 -23.05
CA MET A 239 10.95 -0.22 -23.28
C MET A 239 10.47 0.36 -21.97
N LEU A 240 10.96 1.55 -21.63
CA LEU A 240 10.48 2.27 -20.45
C LEU A 240 9.04 2.75 -20.70
N ALA A 241 8.14 2.44 -19.77
CA ALA A 241 6.72 2.82 -19.85
C ALA A 241 6.44 4.31 -19.55
N ASN A 242 7.44 5.16 -19.78
CA ASN A 242 7.45 6.59 -19.44
C ASN A 242 7.24 7.49 -20.68
N PHE A 243 6.84 6.89 -21.80
CA PHE A 243 6.57 7.56 -23.07
C PHE A 243 5.31 8.45 -23.05
N PHE A 244 4.47 8.34 -22.01
CA PHE A 244 3.34 9.22 -21.79
C PHE A 244 3.63 10.22 -20.67
N ASN A 245 3.53 11.51 -20.99
CA ASN A 245 3.63 12.60 -20.02
C ASN A 245 2.36 12.68 -19.16
N THR A 246 2.18 11.72 -18.26
CA THR A 246 1.06 11.78 -17.32
C THR A 246 1.51 12.42 -16.03
N GLN A 247 0.96 13.61 -15.73
CA GLN A 247 1.29 14.36 -14.50
C GLN A 247 0.84 13.64 -13.21
N ILE A 248 -0.08 12.66 -13.30
CA ILE A 248 -0.81 12.15 -12.14
C ILE A 248 -0.92 10.61 -12.10
N SER A 249 -1.02 9.92 -13.25
CA SER A 249 -1.29 8.48 -13.27
C SER A 249 -0.02 7.64 -13.16
N ARG A 250 -0.09 6.56 -12.37
CA ARG A 250 0.93 5.50 -12.40
C ARG A 250 0.66 4.59 -13.59
N THR A 251 1.69 4.34 -14.38
CA THR A 251 1.63 3.41 -15.51
C THR A 251 1.92 2.00 -15.03
N THR A 252 0.98 1.08 -15.27
CA THR A 252 1.11 -0.34 -14.91
C THR A 252 0.87 -1.21 -16.13
N LEU A 253 1.54 -2.36 -16.21
CA LEU A 253 1.25 -3.38 -17.22
C LEU A 253 0.20 -4.34 -16.64
N ASP A 254 -0.92 -4.45 -17.34
CA ASP A 254 -2.04 -5.33 -16.98
C ASP A 254 -2.42 -6.21 -18.19
N GLU A 255 -3.40 -7.09 -18.01
CA GLU A 255 -3.92 -7.96 -19.06
C GLU A 255 -5.40 -7.69 -19.31
N LEU A 256 -5.77 -7.46 -20.57
CA LEU A 256 -7.16 -7.30 -21.00
C LEU A 256 -7.47 -8.34 -22.08
N TYR A 257 -8.26 -9.37 -21.71
CA TYR A 257 -8.64 -10.49 -22.58
C TYR A 257 -7.44 -11.19 -23.25
N GLY A 258 -6.41 -11.57 -22.48
CA GLY A 258 -5.23 -12.27 -23.03
C GLY A 258 -4.20 -11.36 -23.68
N LYS A 259 -4.44 -10.04 -23.72
CA LYS A 259 -3.56 -9.06 -24.35
C LYS A 259 -2.90 -8.17 -23.30
N PRO A 260 -1.57 -7.97 -23.34
CA PRO A 260 -0.92 -7.03 -22.47
C PRO A 260 -1.40 -5.60 -22.81
N VAL A 261 -1.77 -4.84 -21.78
CA VAL A 261 -2.20 -3.45 -21.91
C VAL A 261 -1.44 -2.58 -20.93
N VAL A 262 -1.21 -1.33 -21.34
CA VAL A 262 -0.66 -0.28 -20.48
C VAL A 262 -1.82 0.46 -19.83
N VAL A 263 -1.94 0.38 -18.51
CA VAL A 263 -3.04 0.98 -17.74
C VAL A 263 -2.54 2.18 -16.94
N PHE A 264 -3.22 3.31 -17.13
CA PHE A 264 -3.00 4.54 -16.37
C PHE A 264 -3.97 4.60 -15.20
N ARG A 265 -3.46 4.49 -13.97
CA ARG A 265 -4.29 4.55 -12.78
C ARG A 265 -4.04 5.85 -12.04
N SER A 266 -5.11 6.60 -11.78
CA SER A 266 -5.09 7.81 -10.93
C SER A 266 -5.41 7.51 -9.46
N THR A 267 -5.68 6.25 -9.13
CA THR A 267 -5.95 5.77 -7.77
C THR A 267 -4.91 4.70 -7.38
N PRO A 268 -4.64 4.52 -6.08
CA PRO A 268 -3.72 3.49 -5.58
C PRO A 268 -4.06 2.10 -6.15
N ASP A 269 -3.04 1.26 -6.33
CA ASP A 269 -3.20 -0.06 -6.93
C ASP A 269 -4.20 -0.93 -6.16
N PHE A 270 -5.02 -1.65 -6.92
CA PHE A 270 -5.95 -2.65 -6.42
C PHE A 270 -5.18 -3.77 -5.70
N ASN A 271 -5.07 -3.66 -4.38
CA ASN A 271 -4.34 -4.61 -3.54
C ASN A 271 -5.16 -5.00 -2.30
N TRP A 272 -4.65 -5.91 -1.48
CA TRP A 272 -5.22 -6.36 -0.19
C TRP A 272 -5.70 -5.20 0.70
N GLN A 273 -5.11 -4.02 0.56
CA GLN A 273 -5.49 -2.81 1.28
C GLN A 273 -6.93 -2.35 0.98
N ILE A 274 -7.46 -2.55 -0.23
CA ILE A 274 -8.85 -2.20 -0.55
C ILE A 274 -9.81 -3.14 0.19
N TYR A 275 -9.52 -4.45 0.20
CA TYR A 275 -10.28 -5.42 1.00
C TYR A 275 -10.17 -5.11 2.49
N GLY A 276 -8.98 -4.75 2.97
CA GLY A 276 -8.76 -4.28 4.34
C GLY A 276 -9.60 -3.04 4.67
N LYS A 277 -9.65 -2.05 3.78
CA LYS A 277 -10.48 -0.85 3.94
C LYS A 277 -11.97 -1.20 4.01
N GLN A 278 -12.45 -2.08 3.14
CA GLN A 278 -13.84 -2.54 3.16
C GLN A 278 -14.19 -3.26 4.47
N ALA A 279 -13.28 -4.10 4.98
CA ALA A 279 -13.46 -4.78 6.26
C ALA A 279 -13.48 -3.78 7.43
N ILE A 280 -12.57 -2.80 7.44
CA ILE A 280 -12.53 -1.73 8.44
C ILE A 280 -13.82 -0.89 8.40
N ASP A 281 -14.28 -0.52 7.20
CA ASP A 281 -15.52 0.25 7.01
C ASP A 281 -16.73 -0.51 7.54
N LEU A 282 -16.86 -1.79 7.21
CA LEU A 282 -17.96 -2.64 7.65
C LEU A 282 -17.94 -2.86 9.17
N MET A 283 -16.81 -3.31 9.71
CA MET A 283 -16.66 -3.60 11.13
C MET A 283 -16.77 -2.33 11.97
N GLY A 284 -16.13 -1.24 11.52
CA GLY A 284 -16.16 0.05 12.20
C GLY A 284 -17.56 0.67 12.20
N ALA A 285 -18.29 0.60 11.07
CA ALA A 285 -19.68 1.05 11.02
C ALA A 285 -20.59 0.22 11.92
N LEU A 286 -20.46 -1.10 11.91
CA LEU A 286 -21.26 -2.00 12.77
C LEU A 286 -21.00 -1.73 14.25
N LEU A 287 -19.73 -1.61 14.64
CA LEU A 287 -19.34 -1.29 16.02
C LEU A 287 -19.85 0.09 16.45
N ALA A 288 -19.72 1.10 15.57
CA ALA A 288 -20.20 2.45 15.84
C ALA A 288 -21.73 2.48 16.00
N ILE A 289 -22.49 1.79 15.16
CA ILE A 289 -23.95 1.71 15.28
C ILE A 289 -24.34 1.03 16.60
N LEU A 290 -23.67 -0.06 16.97
CA LEU A 290 -23.94 -0.75 18.23
C LEU A 290 -23.67 0.16 19.43
N LEU A 291 -22.50 0.79 19.46
CA LEU A 291 -22.07 1.67 20.55
C LEU A 291 -22.95 2.93 20.67
N PHE A 292 -23.31 3.53 19.53
CA PHE A 292 -24.11 4.75 19.48
C PHE A 292 -25.62 4.48 19.36
N SER A 293 -26.06 3.22 19.44
CA SER A 293 -27.49 2.86 19.36
C SER A 293 -28.37 3.58 20.39
N PRO A 294 -27.96 3.78 21.66
CA PRO A 294 -28.78 4.54 22.61
C PRO A 294 -28.91 6.01 22.20
N ILE A 295 -27.85 6.58 21.63
CA ILE A 295 -27.84 7.97 21.14
C ILE A 295 -28.75 8.10 19.91
N LEU A 296 -28.66 7.17 18.95
CA LEU A 296 -29.52 7.14 17.77
C LEU A 296 -31.01 7.13 18.15
N ILE A 297 -31.39 6.30 19.13
CA ILE A 297 -32.77 6.21 19.64
C ILE A 297 -33.14 7.51 20.36
N GLY A 298 -32.28 8.03 21.24
CA GLY A 298 -32.50 9.29 21.94
C GLY A 298 -32.70 10.49 21.00
N CYS A 299 -31.86 10.62 19.97
CA CYS A 299 -32.01 11.63 18.94
C CYS A 299 -33.32 11.48 18.16
N THR A 300 -33.71 10.25 17.84
CA THR A 300 -34.98 9.94 17.16
C THR A 300 -36.18 10.43 17.97
N ILE A 301 -36.19 10.15 19.28
CA ILE A 301 -37.25 10.58 20.19
C ILE A 301 -37.26 12.12 20.31
N ALA A 302 -36.09 12.74 20.53
CA ALA A 302 -35.98 14.19 20.68
C ALA A 302 -36.46 14.96 19.43
N ILE A 303 -36.19 14.46 18.23
CA ILE A 303 -36.66 15.07 16.97
C ILE A 303 -38.18 14.91 16.84
N ARG A 304 -38.71 13.72 17.14
CA ARG A 304 -40.16 13.43 17.09
C ARG A 304 -40.97 14.30 18.05
N LEU A 305 -40.45 14.57 19.25
CA LEU A 305 -41.13 15.38 20.26
C LEU A 305 -40.98 16.88 20.02
N SER A 306 -39.93 17.33 19.32
CA SER A 306 -39.65 18.75 19.10
C SER A 306 -40.26 19.33 17.82
N SER A 307 -40.54 18.51 16.79
CA SER A 307 -41.02 19.00 15.49
C SER A 307 -41.81 17.94 14.73
N GLU A 308 -42.88 18.33 14.06
CA GLU A 308 -43.68 17.43 13.22
C GLU A 308 -42.93 17.00 11.95
N GLY A 309 -43.17 15.77 11.47
CA GLY A 309 -42.61 15.23 10.22
C GLY A 309 -41.51 14.15 10.40
N PRO A 310 -40.75 13.81 9.33
CA PRO A 310 -39.82 12.69 9.34
C PRO A 310 -38.55 12.95 10.16
N VAL A 311 -38.09 11.92 10.86
CA VAL A 311 -36.86 11.95 11.69
C VAL A 311 -35.60 12.07 10.84
N PHE A 312 -35.58 11.35 9.72
CA PHE A 312 -34.43 11.32 8.82
C PHE A 312 -34.62 12.30 7.67
N PHE A 313 -33.64 13.17 7.48
CA PHE A 313 -33.45 13.94 6.27
C PHE A 313 -32.74 13.07 5.22
N ARG A 314 -33.22 13.11 3.98
CA ARG A 314 -32.71 12.32 2.86
C ARG A 314 -32.34 13.26 1.72
N GLN A 315 -31.11 13.17 1.23
CA GLN A 315 -30.64 13.98 0.10
C GLN A 315 -29.82 13.16 -0.87
N LYS A 316 -30.02 13.39 -2.18
CA LYS A 316 -29.18 12.80 -3.21
C LYS A 316 -27.80 13.45 -3.20
N ARG A 317 -26.76 12.62 -3.09
CA ARG A 317 -25.36 13.03 -3.10
C ARG A 317 -24.60 12.24 -4.17
N SER A 318 -23.53 12.82 -4.69
CA SER A 318 -22.65 12.16 -5.66
C SER A 318 -21.72 11.18 -4.94
N GLY A 319 -21.81 9.90 -5.32
CA GLY A 319 -20.97 8.82 -4.80
C GLY A 319 -19.81 8.46 -5.74
N LEU A 320 -19.34 7.21 -5.62
CA LEU A 320 -18.28 6.65 -6.47
C LEU A 320 -18.65 6.78 -7.96
N ASN A 321 -17.71 7.27 -8.76
CA ASN A 321 -17.84 7.59 -10.18
C ASN A 321 -19.00 8.56 -10.50
N GLY A 322 -19.42 9.36 -9.51
CA GLY A 322 -20.55 10.27 -9.64
C GLY A 322 -21.92 9.58 -9.56
N LYS A 323 -21.99 8.27 -9.25
CA LYS A 323 -23.27 7.56 -9.08
C LYS A 323 -24.06 8.18 -7.92
N PRO A 324 -25.27 8.71 -8.14
CA PRO A 324 -26.07 9.29 -7.06
C PRO A 324 -26.49 8.23 -6.03
N PHE A 325 -26.43 8.58 -4.74
CA PHE A 325 -26.98 7.78 -3.65
C PHE A 325 -27.75 8.65 -2.65
N THR A 326 -28.62 8.04 -1.83
CA THR A 326 -29.40 8.76 -0.83
C THR A 326 -28.67 8.77 0.51
N MET A 327 -28.11 9.92 0.87
CA MET A 327 -27.46 10.13 2.16
C MET A 327 -28.50 10.35 3.26
N TYR A 328 -28.34 9.65 4.39
CA TYR A 328 -29.20 9.79 5.56
C TYR A 328 -28.57 10.72 6.59
N LYS A 329 -29.36 11.67 7.11
CA LYS A 329 -29.01 12.50 8.28
C LYS A 329 -30.19 12.58 9.22
N PHE A 330 -29.97 12.94 10.48
CA PHE A 330 -31.09 13.40 11.29
C PHE A 330 -31.56 14.76 10.82
N ARG A 331 -32.87 14.99 10.86
CA ARG A 331 -33.45 16.28 10.57
C ARG A 331 -33.09 17.26 11.68
N THR A 332 -32.35 18.31 11.31
CA THR A 332 -31.99 19.41 12.23
C THR A 332 -32.73 20.70 11.91
N MET A 333 -33.37 20.78 10.75
CA MET A 333 -34.04 21.97 10.23
C MET A 333 -35.56 21.77 10.15
N VAL A 334 -36.29 22.88 10.08
CA VAL A 334 -37.74 22.91 9.79
C VAL A 334 -38.05 22.31 8.41
N THR A 335 -39.28 21.82 8.22
CA THR A 335 -39.68 21.05 7.02
C THR A 335 -39.69 21.88 5.73
N ASP A 336 -39.88 23.18 5.83
CA ASP A 336 -39.87 24.19 4.76
C ASP A 336 -38.47 24.75 4.45
N ALA A 337 -37.42 24.23 5.10
CA ALA A 337 -36.07 24.81 5.01
C ALA A 337 -35.49 24.87 3.59
N GLU A 338 -35.78 23.89 2.73
CA GLU A 338 -35.26 23.88 1.35
C GLU A 338 -35.90 24.98 0.49
N GLN A 339 -37.17 25.30 0.70
CA GLN A 339 -37.86 26.40 0.00
C GLN A 339 -37.27 27.76 0.37
N ARG A 340 -36.82 27.90 1.62
CA ARG A 340 -36.17 29.11 2.15
C ARG A 340 -34.67 29.19 1.83
N LYS A 341 -34.12 28.23 1.09
CA LYS A 341 -32.69 28.23 0.72
C LYS A 341 -32.38 29.34 -0.27
N ASP A 342 -33.25 29.55 -1.25
CA ASP A 342 -33.05 30.58 -2.28
C ASP A 342 -33.04 31.99 -1.67
N GLU A 343 -33.86 32.22 -0.64
CA GLU A 343 -33.89 33.49 0.12
C GLU A 343 -32.58 33.75 0.88
N LEU A 344 -31.84 32.70 1.26
CA LEU A 344 -30.61 32.79 2.06
C LEU A 344 -29.34 32.74 1.21
N MET A 345 -29.43 32.52 -0.10
CA MET A 345 -28.28 32.50 -1.02
C MET A 345 -27.47 33.81 -0.96
N ALA A 346 -28.13 34.95 -0.68
CA ALA A 346 -27.49 36.24 -0.52
C ALA A 346 -26.52 36.32 0.69
N TYR A 347 -26.63 35.40 1.64
CA TYR A 347 -25.80 35.33 2.85
C TYR A 347 -24.74 34.22 2.78
N ASN A 348 -24.51 33.61 1.61
CA ASN A 348 -23.54 32.52 1.47
C ASN A 348 -22.11 32.99 1.81
N GLU A 349 -21.49 32.31 2.76
CA GLU A 349 -20.14 32.61 3.25
C GLU A 349 -19.04 31.83 2.51
N MET A 350 -19.41 30.88 1.66
CA MET A 350 -18.46 30.07 0.89
C MET A 350 -18.43 30.52 -0.58
N ALA A 351 -17.22 30.69 -1.12
CA ALA A 351 -17.03 30.95 -2.54
C ALA A 351 -17.09 29.64 -3.34
N GLY A 352 -17.83 29.62 -4.46
CA GLY A 352 -18.00 28.45 -5.33
C GLY A 352 -19.40 27.83 -5.24
N PRO A 353 -19.58 26.58 -5.72
CA PRO A 353 -20.90 25.96 -5.89
C PRO A 353 -21.55 25.48 -4.58
N VAL A 354 -20.86 25.65 -3.43
CA VAL A 354 -21.30 25.11 -2.14
C VAL A 354 -21.96 26.22 -1.32
N PHE A 355 -23.07 25.88 -0.66
CA PHE A 355 -23.81 26.79 0.20
C PHE A 355 -23.50 26.61 1.70
N LYS A 356 -23.11 27.68 2.39
CA LYS A 356 -22.83 27.71 3.84
C LYS A 356 -23.20 29.07 4.44
N VAL A 357 -23.92 29.07 5.57
CA VAL A 357 -24.30 30.28 6.33
C VAL A 357 -24.13 30.02 7.83
N THR A 358 -23.55 30.96 8.57
CA THR A 358 -23.42 30.89 10.04
C THR A 358 -24.75 31.28 10.72
N ASP A 359 -25.14 30.56 11.80
CA ASP A 359 -26.39 30.77 12.56
C ASP A 359 -27.67 30.75 11.70
N ASP A 360 -27.81 29.71 10.88
CA ASP A 360 -28.96 29.52 10.00
C ASP A 360 -30.30 29.48 10.79
N PRO A 361 -31.24 30.42 10.50
CA PRO A 361 -32.50 30.55 11.25
C PRO A 361 -33.46 29.37 11.03
N ARG A 362 -33.17 28.47 10.07
CA ARG A 362 -33.97 27.28 9.78
C ARG A 362 -33.66 26.12 10.73
N ILE A 363 -32.62 26.23 11.56
CA ILE A 363 -32.19 25.17 12.49
C ILE A 363 -33.06 25.18 13.76
N THR A 364 -33.60 24.01 14.14
CA THR A 364 -34.35 23.83 15.40
C THR A 364 -33.44 23.84 16.63
N GLY A 365 -33.98 24.12 17.83
CA GLY A 365 -33.18 24.09 19.08
C GLY A 365 -32.48 22.74 19.32
N VAL A 366 -33.19 21.63 19.11
CA VAL A 366 -32.62 20.27 19.13
C VAL A 366 -31.60 20.09 18.00
N GLY A 367 -31.90 20.59 16.80
CA GLY A 367 -31.00 20.59 15.66
C GLY A 367 -29.66 21.27 15.93
N LYS A 368 -29.65 22.39 16.66
CA LYS A 368 -28.42 23.10 17.05
C LYS A 368 -27.54 22.23 17.95
N PHE A 369 -28.13 21.48 18.89
CA PHE A 369 -27.39 20.52 19.71
C PHE A 369 -26.84 19.35 18.87
N LEU A 370 -27.66 18.77 17.98
CA LEU A 370 -27.24 17.65 17.14
C LEU A 370 -26.06 18.03 16.23
N ARG A 371 -26.11 19.19 15.57
CA ARG A 371 -25.02 19.70 14.72
C ARG A 371 -23.75 19.97 15.52
N ARG A 372 -23.87 20.57 16.70
CA ARG A 372 -22.72 20.88 17.58
C ARG A 372 -21.92 19.64 17.94
N ARG A 373 -22.59 18.52 18.21
CA ARG A 373 -21.96 17.22 18.53
C ARG A 373 -21.79 16.32 17.32
N SER A 374 -22.11 16.80 16.11
CA SER A 374 -22.16 16.01 14.87
C SER A 374 -23.01 14.73 14.97
N PHE A 375 -23.97 14.69 15.89
CA PHE A 375 -24.89 13.56 16.04
C PHE A 375 -25.87 13.48 14.87
N ASP A 376 -26.08 14.58 14.14
CA ASP A 376 -26.92 14.61 12.94
C ASP A 376 -26.39 13.73 11.80
N GLU A 377 -25.09 13.44 11.80
CA GLU A 377 -24.42 12.65 10.78
C GLU A 377 -24.35 11.15 11.09
N LEU A 378 -24.71 10.72 12.32
CA LEU A 378 -24.70 9.29 12.71
C LEU A 378 -25.50 8.36 11.78
N PRO A 379 -26.67 8.76 11.21
CA PRO A 379 -27.39 7.89 10.27
C PRO A 379 -26.61 7.55 8.99
N GLN A 380 -25.55 8.29 8.65
CA GLN A 380 -24.69 7.97 7.51
C GLN A 380 -23.92 6.65 7.71
N LEU A 381 -23.79 6.15 8.95
CA LEU A 381 -23.22 4.82 9.20
C LEU A 381 -24.00 3.71 8.47
N PHE A 382 -25.32 3.88 8.27
CA PHE A 382 -26.11 2.96 7.45
C PHE A 382 -25.74 3.02 5.96
N ASN A 383 -25.31 4.19 5.44
CA ASN A 383 -24.78 4.30 4.07
C ASN A 383 -23.43 3.60 3.93
N VAL A 384 -22.60 3.61 4.97
CA VAL A 384 -21.34 2.85 5.01
C VAL A 384 -21.61 1.35 4.97
N LEU A 385 -22.56 0.85 5.77
CA LEU A 385 -22.97 -0.56 5.73
C LEU A 385 -23.54 -1.00 4.37
N LYS A 386 -24.26 -0.11 3.67
CA LYS A 386 -24.77 -0.35 2.31
C LYS A 386 -23.67 -0.31 1.24
N GLY A 387 -22.45 0.08 1.61
CA GLY A 387 -21.32 0.23 0.70
C GLY A 387 -21.39 1.46 -0.20
N GLU A 388 -22.31 2.40 0.06
CA GLU A 388 -22.45 3.67 -0.67
C GLU A 388 -21.40 4.70 -0.22
N MET A 389 -21.00 4.63 1.04
CA MET A 389 -19.98 5.46 1.67
C MET A 389 -18.86 4.61 2.31
N SER A 390 -17.78 5.26 2.70
CA SER A 390 -16.69 4.74 3.52
C SER A 390 -16.64 5.51 4.86
N LEU A 391 -15.98 4.98 5.89
CA LEU A 391 -15.74 5.76 7.11
C LEU A 391 -14.84 6.96 6.83
N VAL A 392 -13.83 6.79 5.96
CA VAL A 392 -12.89 7.84 5.56
C VAL A 392 -12.89 7.99 4.03
N GLY A 393 -13.03 9.22 3.55
CA GLY A 393 -13.03 9.55 2.13
C GLY A 393 -13.48 10.99 1.87
N PRO A 394 -13.44 11.49 0.62
CA PRO A 394 -13.91 12.83 0.29
C PRO A 394 -15.36 13.07 0.71
N ARG A 395 -15.69 14.29 1.14
CA ARG A 395 -17.04 14.60 1.64
C ARG A 395 -18.09 14.54 0.50
N PRO A 396 -19.24 13.87 0.66
CA PRO A 396 -20.25 13.78 -0.39
C PRO A 396 -20.90 15.15 -0.68
N LEU A 397 -20.84 15.61 -1.92
CA LEU A 397 -21.51 16.86 -2.36
C LEU A 397 -22.89 16.55 -2.98
N PRO A 398 -23.85 17.49 -2.93
CA PRO A 398 -25.10 17.37 -3.67
C PRO A 398 -24.84 17.17 -5.15
N VAL A 399 -25.76 16.48 -5.80
CA VAL A 399 -25.65 16.20 -7.23
C VAL A 399 -25.60 17.52 -8.02
N ASP A 400 -26.42 18.49 -7.64
CA ASP A 400 -26.49 19.80 -8.31
C ASP A 400 -25.17 20.57 -8.23
N GLU A 401 -24.55 20.62 -7.04
CA GLU A 401 -23.23 21.27 -6.86
C GLU A 401 -22.14 20.52 -7.65
N THR A 402 -22.26 19.20 -7.78
CA THR A 402 -21.31 18.37 -8.57
C THR A 402 -21.43 18.60 -10.08
N MET A 403 -22.61 18.99 -10.55
CA MET A 403 -22.84 19.34 -11.96
C MET A 403 -22.25 20.72 -12.31
N GLN A 404 -22.07 21.59 -11.32
CA GLN A 404 -21.56 22.96 -11.46
C GLN A 404 -20.03 23.07 -11.36
N PHE A 405 -19.29 21.95 -11.47
CA PHE A 405 -17.83 22.02 -11.42
C PHE A 405 -17.27 22.63 -12.71
N ASP A 406 -16.66 23.82 -12.58
CA ASP A 406 -16.00 24.50 -13.71
C ASP A 406 -14.74 23.77 -14.18
N GLU A 407 -13.99 23.17 -13.26
CA GLU A 407 -12.73 22.46 -13.55
C GLU A 407 -12.94 20.94 -13.58
N LEU A 408 -12.64 20.30 -14.71
CA LEU A 408 -12.71 18.82 -14.85
C LEU A 408 -11.83 18.09 -13.82
N ALA A 409 -10.71 18.71 -13.40
CA ALA A 409 -9.83 18.19 -12.37
C ALA A 409 -10.56 17.93 -11.04
N HIS A 410 -11.57 18.75 -10.70
CA HIS A 410 -12.36 18.58 -9.48
C HIS A 410 -13.15 17.27 -9.48
N ARG A 411 -13.51 16.72 -10.65
CA ARG A 411 -14.26 15.45 -10.74
C ARG A 411 -13.46 14.25 -10.29
N ARG A 412 -12.12 14.34 -10.24
CA ARG A 412 -11.24 13.25 -9.77
C ARG A 412 -11.57 12.82 -8.34
N ARG A 413 -12.11 13.70 -7.49
CA ARG A 413 -12.58 13.36 -6.14
C ARG A 413 -13.67 12.27 -6.12
N LEU A 414 -14.40 12.10 -7.22
CA LEU A 414 -15.43 11.08 -7.38
C LEU A 414 -14.87 9.70 -7.70
N SER A 415 -13.55 9.55 -7.90
CA SER A 415 -12.90 8.26 -8.20
C SER A 415 -12.84 7.30 -7.00
N VAL A 416 -13.18 7.76 -5.80
CA VAL A 416 -13.22 6.96 -4.56
C VAL A 416 -14.59 7.10 -3.88
N LYS A 417 -14.92 6.17 -2.98
CA LYS A 417 -16.16 6.28 -2.18
C LYS A 417 -16.09 7.52 -1.28
N PRO A 418 -17.18 8.29 -1.16
CA PRO A 418 -17.23 9.39 -0.22
C PRO A 418 -17.16 8.92 1.23
N GLY A 419 -16.61 9.75 2.11
CA GLY A 419 -16.36 9.43 3.51
C GLY A 419 -17.36 10.06 4.48
N LEU A 420 -17.53 9.42 5.64
CA LEU A 420 -18.15 10.03 6.82
C LEU A 420 -17.24 11.13 7.41
N THR A 421 -15.94 10.87 7.48
CA THR A 421 -14.90 11.85 7.78
C THR A 421 -13.90 11.95 6.62
N CYS A 422 -13.16 13.05 6.57
CA CYS A 422 -12.25 13.37 5.49
C CYS A 422 -11.03 14.15 5.99
N LEU A 423 -10.01 14.31 5.12
CA LEU A 423 -8.80 15.05 5.47
C LEU A 423 -9.10 16.52 5.81
N TRP A 424 -9.94 17.18 5.01
CA TRP A 424 -10.43 18.53 5.30
C TRP A 424 -11.06 18.68 6.69
N GLN A 425 -11.78 17.64 7.15
CA GLN A 425 -12.47 17.66 8.44
C GLN A 425 -11.51 17.69 9.64
N ILE A 426 -10.29 17.17 9.49
CA ILE A 426 -9.27 17.22 10.54
C ILE A 426 -8.23 18.34 10.35
N SER A 427 -8.21 18.99 9.17
CA SER A 427 -7.22 20.01 8.80
C SER A 427 -7.72 21.46 8.99
N GLY A 428 -8.89 21.68 9.57
CA GLY A 428 -9.36 23.03 9.93
C GLY A 428 -10.85 23.31 9.77
N ARG A 429 -11.64 22.38 9.18
CA ARG A 429 -13.11 22.48 8.96
C ARG A 429 -13.55 23.86 8.43
N ASN A 430 -13.80 24.81 9.34
CA ASN A 430 -14.32 26.14 9.05
C ASN A 430 -13.30 27.16 8.57
N GLN A 431 -11.99 26.90 8.72
CA GLN A 431 -10.95 27.81 8.23
C GLN A 431 -10.74 27.70 6.70
N VAL A 432 -11.26 26.64 6.08
CA VAL A 432 -11.22 26.47 4.63
C VAL A 432 -12.46 27.15 4.05
N THR A 433 -12.28 28.38 3.56
CA THR A 433 -13.31 29.22 2.95
C THR A 433 -13.36 29.11 1.43
N ASP A 434 -12.30 28.57 0.82
CA ASP A 434 -12.16 28.38 -0.62
C ASP A 434 -12.44 26.91 -1.02
N PHE A 435 -13.30 26.73 -2.01
CA PHE A 435 -13.61 25.43 -2.59
C PHE A 435 -12.39 24.78 -3.23
N LYS A 436 -11.48 25.56 -3.84
CA LYS A 436 -10.27 25.00 -4.46
C LYS A 436 -9.36 24.34 -3.43
N GLU A 437 -9.20 24.95 -2.27
CA GLU A 437 -8.42 24.40 -1.17
C GLU A 437 -9.05 23.12 -0.60
N TRP A 438 -10.38 23.07 -0.51
CA TRP A 438 -11.08 21.84 -0.15
C TRP A 438 -10.82 20.73 -1.18
N VAL A 439 -10.98 21.01 -2.47
CA VAL A 439 -10.69 20.02 -3.51
C VAL A 439 -9.22 19.59 -3.45
N ARG A 440 -8.29 20.49 -3.19
CA ARG A 440 -6.86 20.17 -2.99
C ARG A 440 -6.67 19.12 -1.89
N LEU A 441 -7.31 19.30 -0.73
CA LEU A 441 -7.23 18.35 0.38
C LEU A 441 -7.91 17.00 0.06
N ASP A 442 -9.01 17.01 -0.69
CA ASP A 442 -9.65 15.78 -1.16
C ASP A 442 -8.73 15.00 -2.12
N LEU A 443 -8.03 15.71 -3.02
CA LEU A 443 -7.06 15.10 -3.95
C LEU A 443 -5.81 14.62 -3.23
N GLU A 444 -5.30 15.39 -2.26
CA GLU A 444 -4.16 15.02 -1.41
C GLU A 444 -4.44 13.70 -0.67
N TYR A 445 -5.67 13.53 -0.16
CA TYR A 445 -6.09 12.26 0.43
C TYR A 445 -6.05 11.10 -0.58
N ILE A 446 -6.54 11.30 -1.80
CA ILE A 446 -6.57 10.26 -2.85
C ILE A 446 -5.15 9.89 -3.29
N ASP A 447 -4.28 10.88 -3.44
CA ASP A 447 -2.89 10.72 -3.87
C ASP A 447 -2.01 10.02 -2.83
N SER A 448 -2.23 10.33 -1.54
CA SER A 448 -1.46 9.78 -0.42
C SER A 448 -2.16 8.64 0.33
N TRP A 449 -3.23 8.09 -0.26
CA TRP A 449 -4.08 7.13 0.42
C TRP A 449 -3.30 5.89 0.90
N SER A 450 -3.52 5.54 2.16
CA SER A 450 -3.07 4.30 2.79
C SER A 450 -4.01 3.95 3.93
N LEU A 451 -4.05 2.67 4.32
CA LEU A 451 -4.80 2.24 5.51
C LEU A 451 -4.36 2.98 6.78
N TRP A 452 -3.07 3.28 6.90
CA TRP A 452 -2.53 4.04 8.02
C TRP A 452 -3.06 5.48 8.05
N LEU A 453 -3.18 6.11 6.88
CA LEU A 453 -3.78 7.44 6.76
C LEU A 453 -5.25 7.42 7.21
N ASP A 454 -6.02 6.41 6.81
CA ASP A 454 -7.41 6.26 7.24
C ASP A 454 -7.51 6.14 8.77
N VAL A 455 -6.68 5.29 9.40
CA VAL A 455 -6.62 5.17 10.87
C VAL A 455 -6.25 6.49 11.54
N LYS A 456 -5.26 7.21 11.00
CA LYS A 456 -4.84 8.53 11.51
C LYS A 456 -5.99 9.55 11.44
N ILE A 457 -6.75 9.56 10.34
CA ILE A 457 -7.90 10.45 10.17
C ILE A 457 -9.01 10.09 11.17
N LEU A 458 -9.32 8.80 11.35
CA LEU A 458 -10.32 8.34 12.33
C LEU A 458 -9.97 8.78 13.76
N ILE A 459 -8.72 8.54 14.20
CA ILE A 459 -8.26 8.93 15.53
C ILE A 459 -8.34 10.45 15.72
N LYS A 460 -7.88 11.22 14.72
CA LYS A 460 -7.95 12.69 14.77
C LYS A 460 -9.38 13.25 14.71
N THR A 461 -10.34 12.48 14.19
CA THR A 461 -11.74 12.90 14.11
C THR A 461 -12.40 12.91 15.50
N VAL A 462 -12.03 12.01 16.41
CA VAL A 462 -12.62 11.88 17.74
C VAL A 462 -12.58 13.18 18.56
N PRO A 463 -11.41 13.83 18.79
CA PRO A 463 -11.37 15.07 19.55
C PRO A 463 -12.11 16.22 18.85
N VAL A 464 -12.09 16.27 17.51
CA VAL A 464 -12.80 17.30 16.73
C VAL A 464 -14.32 17.20 16.92
N VAL A 465 -14.87 15.99 16.96
CA VAL A 465 -16.31 15.76 17.20
C VAL A 465 -16.69 16.03 18.65
N ILE A 466 -15.84 15.64 19.61
CA ILE A 466 -16.10 15.86 21.04
C ILE A 466 -15.98 17.34 21.40
N GLY A 467 -14.96 18.04 20.89
CA GLY A 467 -14.68 19.45 21.16
C GLY A 467 -15.70 20.40 20.55
N GLY A 468 -16.48 19.96 19.56
CA GLY A 468 -17.44 20.81 18.85
C GLY A 468 -16.78 21.95 18.05
N GLU A 469 -15.45 21.91 17.88
CA GLU A 469 -14.70 22.91 17.14
C GLU A 469 -15.16 22.95 15.68
N GLY A 470 -15.62 24.12 15.24
CA GLY A 470 -16.11 24.34 13.87
C GLY A 470 -17.57 23.97 13.63
N ALA A 471 -18.36 23.59 14.63
CA ALA A 471 -19.82 23.44 14.48
C ALA A 471 -20.54 24.73 14.91
N LYS A 472 -20.71 25.67 13.98
CA LYS A 472 -21.61 26.82 14.15
C LYS A 472 -22.91 26.55 13.41
#